data_AF-A0A352EYS1-F1
#
_entry.id   AF-A0A352EYS1-F1
#
_cell.length_a   1.000
_cell.length_b   1.000
_cell.length_c   1.000
_cell.angle_alpha   90.00
_cell.angle_beta   90.00
_cell.angle_gamma   90.00
#
_symmetry.space_group_name_H-M   'P 1'
#
loop_
_entity.id
_entity.type
_entity.pdbx_description
1 polymer ?
#
loop_
_entity_poly.entity_id
_entity_poly.type
_entity_poly.pdbx_seq_one_letter_code
_entity_poly.pdbx_strand_id
1 'polypeptide(L)'
;MTNREIRKRLLEILAISPQALSRRAGKIKERYGPMTTDEATYVIAHMEGIDISRYLDLTTLDRIRALVPRDLSQTLTARTKKARKKNFRTSSYPLVSPAMVSSAVALGAEVFPELFVLENSIRTLIHKRLSTISTDWWQHLVPGDVIRNVRRTMTNEKRFTYREPRGTHELMYSNFADLKKIILSNQSHFADVIVDFDWFKVKMEEIYMARNNVAHCVLLSRDDAARISLFNRDWARMLDIAGEK
;
A
#
# COMPACT_ATOMS: atom_id res chain seq x y z
N MET A 1 14.25 -16.72 39.31
CA MET A 1 15.50 -16.44 38.58
C MET A 1 15.11 -16.20 37.14
N THR A 2 15.30 -14.99 36.62
CA THR A 2 14.91 -14.64 35.25
C THR A 2 15.53 -15.62 34.28
N ASN A 3 14.71 -16.22 33.41
CA ASN A 3 15.23 -17.05 32.33
C ASN A 3 16.11 -16.16 31.42
N ARG A 4 17.43 -16.31 31.55
CA ARG A 4 18.44 -15.47 30.88
C ARG A 4 18.27 -15.48 29.36
N GLU A 5 17.72 -16.57 28.83
CA GLU A 5 17.47 -16.77 27.40
C GLU A 5 16.37 -15.85 26.86
N ILE A 6 15.24 -15.75 27.58
CA ILE A 6 14.14 -14.83 27.20
C ILE A 6 14.63 -13.38 27.22
N ARG A 7 15.37 -13.00 28.27
CA ARG A 7 15.88 -11.63 28.39
C ARG A 7 16.83 -11.28 27.25
N LYS A 8 17.72 -12.20 26.86
CA LYS A 8 18.62 -12.01 25.72
C LYS A 8 17.86 -11.83 24.41
N ARG A 9 16.91 -12.74 24.11
CA ARG A 9 16.07 -12.64 22.91
C ARG A 9 15.27 -11.35 22.83
N LEU A 10 14.75 -10.91 23.97
CA LEU A 10 13.95 -9.70 24.07
C LEU A 10 14.78 -8.44 23.83
N LEU A 11 16.02 -8.41 24.30
CA LEU A 11 16.97 -7.33 23.99
C LEU A 11 17.34 -7.29 22.51
N GLU A 12 17.50 -8.46 21.87
CA GLU A 12 17.78 -8.59 20.43
C GLU A 12 16.60 -8.13 19.56
N ILE A 13 15.37 -8.59 19.87
CA ILE A 13 14.16 -8.24 19.12
C ILE A 13 13.83 -6.74 19.25
N LEU A 14 13.98 -6.19 20.46
CA LEU A 14 13.66 -4.79 20.71
C LEU A 14 14.81 -3.83 20.38
N ALA A 15 16.01 -4.34 20.15
CA ALA A 15 17.24 -3.56 19.96
C ALA A 15 17.42 -2.47 21.05
N ILE A 16 17.20 -2.84 22.32
CA ILE A 16 17.31 -1.93 23.48
C ILE A 16 18.37 -2.39 24.49
N SER A 17 18.86 -1.45 25.30
CA SER A 17 19.82 -1.76 26.37
C SER A 17 19.15 -2.46 27.57
N PRO A 18 19.90 -3.24 28.37
CA PRO A 18 19.39 -3.87 29.59
C PRO A 18 18.79 -2.88 30.60
N GLN A 19 19.33 -1.67 30.66
CA GLN A 19 18.84 -0.58 31.51
C GLN A 19 17.49 -0.05 30.99
N ALA A 20 17.34 0.10 29.68
CA ALA A 20 16.08 0.51 29.07
C ALA A 20 14.96 -0.53 29.28
N LEU A 21 15.31 -1.82 29.23
CA LEU A 21 14.39 -2.91 29.57
C LEU A 21 13.95 -2.86 31.04
N SER A 22 14.90 -2.66 31.96
CA SER A 22 14.61 -2.52 33.40
C SER A 22 13.65 -1.36 33.69
N ARG A 23 13.88 -0.21 33.05
CA ARG A 23 12.98 0.95 33.15
C ARG A 23 11.57 0.67 32.61
N ARG A 24 11.44 -0.12 31.53
CA ARG A 24 10.13 -0.53 30.99
C ARG A 24 9.41 -1.49 31.95
N ALA A 25 10.14 -2.43 32.55
CA ALA A 25 9.59 -3.33 33.56
C ALA A 25 9.07 -2.54 34.78
N GLY A 26 9.77 -1.48 35.22
CA GLY A 26 9.29 -0.58 36.26
C GLY A 26 7.93 0.07 35.93
N LYS A 27 7.76 0.57 34.72
CA LYS A 27 6.49 1.16 34.26
C LYS A 27 5.34 0.16 34.20
N ILE A 28 5.62 -1.10 33.88
CA ILE A 28 4.62 -2.17 33.89
C ILE A 28 4.14 -2.44 35.32
N LYS A 29 5.05 -2.45 36.30
CA LYS A 29 4.70 -2.58 37.73
C LYS A 29 3.85 -1.42 38.24
N GLU A 30 4.21 -0.19 37.87
CA GLU A 30 3.42 1.00 38.24
C GLU A 30 2.01 0.94 37.65
N ARG A 31 1.87 0.43 36.42
CA ARG A 31 0.61 0.44 35.68
C ARG A 31 -0.34 -0.72 36.01
N TYR A 32 0.19 -1.90 36.28
CA TYR A 32 -0.61 -3.13 36.41
C TYR A 32 -0.49 -3.80 37.78
N GLY A 33 0.16 -3.14 38.74
CA GLY A 33 0.19 -3.57 40.15
C GLY A 33 1.47 -4.32 40.55
N PRO A 34 1.53 -4.79 41.81
CA PRO A 34 2.74 -5.36 42.39
C PRO A 34 3.06 -6.70 41.73
N MET A 35 4.13 -6.72 40.95
CA MET A 35 4.69 -7.94 40.36
C MET A 35 6.21 -7.91 40.42
N THR A 36 6.83 -9.09 40.33
CA THR A 36 8.27 -9.23 40.29
C THR A 36 8.85 -8.63 39.01
N THR A 37 10.15 -8.34 39.01
CA THR A 37 10.83 -7.82 37.80
C THR A 37 10.83 -8.86 36.67
N ASP A 38 10.85 -10.13 37.04
CA ASP A 38 10.81 -11.25 36.09
C ASP A 38 9.44 -11.32 35.41
N GLU A 39 8.35 -11.28 36.19
CA GLU A 39 6.97 -11.26 35.67
C GLU A 39 6.73 -10.05 34.75
N ALA A 40 7.16 -8.85 35.16
CA ALA A 40 7.06 -7.66 34.31
C ALA A 40 7.82 -7.82 32.99
N THR A 41 8.96 -8.52 33.01
CA THR A 41 9.74 -8.82 31.80
C THR A 41 9.02 -9.83 30.89
N TYR A 42 8.37 -10.84 31.46
CA TYR A 42 7.58 -11.82 30.71
C TYR A 42 6.31 -11.23 30.12
N VAL A 43 5.65 -10.30 30.82
CA VAL A 43 4.53 -9.52 30.28
C VAL A 43 4.99 -8.70 29.07
N ILE A 44 6.15 -8.05 29.16
CA ILE A 44 6.73 -7.34 28.00
C ILE A 44 7.04 -8.31 26.86
N ALA A 45 7.61 -9.48 27.15
CA ALA A 45 7.90 -10.51 26.14
C ALA A 45 6.63 -10.95 25.41
N HIS A 46 5.56 -11.20 26.16
CA HIS A 46 4.26 -11.54 25.61
C HIS A 46 3.66 -10.41 24.77
N MET A 47 3.72 -9.15 25.25
CA MET A 47 3.24 -7.97 24.52
C MET A 47 3.98 -7.71 23.20
N GLU A 48 5.23 -8.18 23.09
CA GLU A 48 6.06 -8.07 21.90
C GLU A 48 6.00 -9.33 21.01
N GLY A 49 5.07 -10.25 21.31
CA GLY A 49 4.77 -11.42 20.49
C GLY A 49 5.75 -12.59 20.65
N ILE A 50 6.53 -12.61 21.72
CA ILE A 50 7.42 -13.73 22.04
C ILE A 50 6.60 -14.83 22.72
N ASP A 51 6.66 -16.04 22.18
CA ASP A 51 6.05 -17.22 22.77
C ASP A 51 6.78 -17.62 24.06
N ILE A 52 6.30 -17.09 25.18
CA ILE A 52 6.85 -17.37 26.51
C ILE A 52 6.53 -18.79 27.02
N SER A 53 5.61 -19.53 26.35
CA SER A 53 5.20 -20.87 26.79
C SER A 53 6.30 -21.93 26.66
N ARG A 54 7.29 -21.68 25.81
CA ARG A 54 8.44 -22.57 25.58
C ARG A 54 9.51 -22.48 26.66
N TYR A 55 9.42 -21.49 27.53
CA TYR A 55 10.51 -21.11 28.44
C TYR A 55 10.09 -21.01 29.90
N LEU A 56 8.79 -21.20 30.18
CA LEU A 56 8.18 -21.09 31.50
C LEU A 56 7.31 -22.31 31.78
N ASP A 57 7.17 -22.64 33.05
CA ASP A 57 6.27 -23.69 33.51
C ASP A 57 4.80 -23.23 33.47
N LEU A 58 3.88 -24.20 33.40
CA LEU A 58 2.44 -23.96 33.27
C LEU A 58 1.88 -23.08 34.39
N THR A 59 2.39 -23.22 35.63
CA THR A 59 1.88 -22.46 36.77
C THR A 59 2.27 -20.98 36.70
N THR A 60 3.48 -20.68 36.23
CA THR A 60 3.93 -19.30 36.00
C THR A 60 3.23 -18.69 34.80
N LEU A 61 2.95 -19.47 33.75
CA LEU A 61 2.23 -19.01 32.56
C LEU A 61 0.80 -18.57 32.89
N ASP A 62 0.08 -19.33 33.70
CA ASP A 62 -1.29 -19.01 34.08
C ASP A 62 -1.36 -17.80 35.01
N ARG A 63 -0.35 -17.62 35.88
CA ARG A 63 -0.20 -16.38 36.68
C ARG A 63 0.03 -15.16 35.79
N ILE A 64 0.94 -15.24 34.81
CA ILE A 64 1.21 -14.12 33.89
C ILE A 64 -0.04 -13.78 33.06
N ARG A 65 -0.77 -14.79 32.59
CA ARG A 65 -2.04 -14.60 31.84
C ARG A 65 -3.12 -13.95 32.71
N ALA A 66 -3.17 -14.27 34.01
CA ALA A 66 -4.13 -13.69 34.94
C ALA A 66 -3.77 -12.24 35.36
N LEU A 67 -2.48 -11.88 35.37
CA LEU A 67 -1.98 -10.54 35.71
C LEU A 67 -2.22 -9.49 34.61
N VAL A 68 -2.61 -9.91 33.41
CA VAL A 68 -2.81 -9.03 32.25
C VAL A 68 -4.31 -8.91 31.95
N PRO A 69 -4.92 -7.71 32.07
CA PRO A 69 -6.34 -7.51 31.74
C PRO A 69 -6.66 -7.89 30.30
N ARG A 70 -7.85 -8.46 30.05
CA ARG A 70 -8.32 -8.92 28.71
C ARG A 70 -8.29 -7.84 27.63
N ASP A 71 -8.27 -6.55 27.99
CA ASP A 71 -8.10 -5.42 27.07
C ASP A 71 -6.81 -5.51 26.22
N LEU A 72 -5.76 -6.14 26.74
CA LEU A 72 -4.52 -6.34 25.98
C LEU A 72 -4.69 -7.41 24.89
N SER A 73 -5.53 -8.43 25.08
CA SER A 73 -5.84 -9.41 24.03
C SER A 73 -6.56 -8.78 22.83
N GLN A 74 -7.40 -7.76 23.08
CA GLN A 74 -8.03 -6.96 22.01
C GLN A 74 -7.07 -5.94 21.39
N THR A 75 -6.09 -5.44 22.14
CA THR A 75 -5.04 -4.55 21.60
C THR A 75 -4.01 -5.32 20.74
N LEU A 76 -3.80 -6.61 21.00
CA LEU A 76 -2.88 -7.48 20.27
C LEU A 76 -3.34 -7.79 18.84
N THR A 77 -4.65 -7.87 18.58
CA THR A 77 -5.15 -7.97 17.20
C THR A 77 -5.12 -6.63 16.47
N ALA A 78 -5.10 -5.50 17.19
CA ALA A 78 -5.07 -4.15 16.63
C ALA A 78 -3.65 -3.57 16.39
N ARG A 79 -2.59 -4.20 16.90
CA ARG A 79 -1.19 -3.82 16.56
C ARG A 79 -0.81 -4.36 15.19
N THR A 80 -1.32 -3.69 14.15
CA THR A 80 -0.73 -3.70 12.82
C THR A 80 0.77 -3.41 12.95
N LYS A 81 1.59 -4.24 12.29
CA LYS A 81 3.04 -4.05 12.13
C LYS A 81 3.30 -2.56 11.84
N LYS A 82 3.88 -1.81 12.79
CA LYS A 82 4.32 -0.45 12.53
C LYS A 82 5.39 -0.55 11.44
N ALA A 83 5.00 -0.22 10.20
CA ALA A 83 5.92 -0.24 9.07
C ALA A 83 7.13 0.62 9.43
N ARG A 84 8.34 0.04 9.37
CA ARG A 84 9.59 0.81 9.44
C ARG A 84 9.47 1.93 8.41
N LYS A 85 9.41 3.19 8.85
CA LYS A 85 9.47 4.35 7.94
C LYS A 85 10.76 4.21 7.15
N LYS A 86 10.67 3.98 5.84
CA LYS A 86 11.84 3.97 4.97
C LYS A 86 12.42 5.38 5.00
N ASN A 87 13.68 5.51 5.44
CA ASN A 87 14.37 6.79 5.41
C ASN A 87 14.68 7.12 3.95
N PHE A 88 13.89 8.00 3.34
CA PHE A 88 14.21 8.53 2.01
C PHE A 88 15.44 9.43 2.16
N ARG A 89 16.55 9.10 1.49
CA ARG A 89 17.77 9.92 1.48
C ARG A 89 17.59 11.04 0.46
N THR A 90 16.70 11.98 0.74
CA THR A 90 16.68 13.24 -0.02
C THR A 90 17.81 14.10 0.52
N SER A 91 18.87 14.28 -0.28
CA SER A 91 19.95 15.21 0.04
C SER A 91 19.37 16.61 0.22
N SER A 92 19.94 17.38 1.16
CA SER A 92 19.62 18.81 1.27
C SER A 92 19.94 19.48 -0.06
N TYR A 93 18.93 19.95 -0.78
CA TYR A 93 19.09 20.62 -2.07
C TYR A 93 19.06 22.14 -1.86
N PRO A 94 20.05 22.91 -2.33
CA PRO A 94 20.18 24.35 -2.01
C PRO A 94 18.97 25.22 -2.39
N LEU A 95 18.14 24.78 -3.33
CA LEU A 95 16.97 25.53 -3.85
C LEU A 95 15.62 24.87 -3.52
N VAL A 96 15.60 23.83 -2.69
CA VAL A 96 14.38 23.11 -2.33
C VAL A 96 14.21 23.16 -0.82
N SER A 97 13.06 23.68 -0.37
CA SER A 97 12.79 23.76 1.06
C SER A 97 12.62 22.37 1.68
N PRO A 98 13.01 22.15 2.95
CA PRO A 98 12.78 20.89 3.65
C PRO A 98 11.31 20.45 3.67
N ALA A 99 10.38 21.41 3.68
CA ALA A 99 8.94 21.15 3.59
C ALA A 99 8.53 20.60 2.22
N MET A 100 9.10 21.13 1.12
CA MET A 100 8.87 20.61 -0.23
C MET A 100 9.45 19.20 -0.37
N VAL A 101 10.66 18.96 0.15
CA VAL A 101 11.25 17.61 0.21
C VAL A 101 10.34 16.63 0.94
N SER A 102 9.83 17.02 2.11
CA SER A 102 8.93 16.17 2.90
C SER A 102 7.62 15.87 2.17
N SER A 103 7.07 16.87 1.47
CA SER A 103 5.85 16.72 0.67
C SER A 103 6.06 15.82 -0.54
N ALA A 104 7.21 15.92 -1.22
CA ALA A 104 7.58 15.03 -2.33
C ALA A 104 7.76 13.57 -1.86
N VAL A 105 8.37 13.36 -0.68
CA VAL A 105 8.50 12.02 -0.09
C VAL A 105 7.13 11.43 0.22
N ALA A 106 6.21 12.20 0.81
CA ALA A 106 4.84 11.76 1.06
C ALA A 106 4.11 11.43 -0.25
N LEU A 107 4.20 12.30 -1.26
CA LEU A 107 3.59 12.07 -2.59
C LEU A 107 4.07 10.76 -3.21
N GLY A 108 5.38 10.50 -3.19
CA GLY A 108 5.98 9.28 -3.74
C GLY A 108 5.69 8.02 -2.92
N ALA A 109 5.49 8.15 -1.60
CA ALA A 109 5.25 7.00 -0.72
C ALA A 109 3.77 6.62 -0.62
N GLU A 110 2.86 7.59 -0.75
CA GLU A 110 1.44 7.41 -0.46
C GLU A 110 0.58 7.48 -1.73
N VAL A 111 0.81 8.46 -2.61
CA VAL A 111 -0.07 8.70 -3.78
C VAL A 111 0.39 7.96 -5.03
N PHE A 112 1.69 7.99 -5.34
CA PHE A 112 2.20 7.34 -6.54
C PHE A 112 1.89 5.82 -6.60
N PRO A 113 2.02 5.04 -5.51
CA PRO A 113 1.65 3.63 -5.54
C PRO A 113 0.17 3.40 -5.86
N GLU A 114 -0.73 4.25 -5.36
CA GLU A 114 -2.16 4.15 -5.66
C GLU A 114 -2.46 4.38 -7.14
N LEU A 115 -1.87 5.43 -7.73
CA LEU A 115 -1.98 5.68 -9.17
C LEU A 115 -1.40 4.53 -10.00
N PHE A 116 -0.26 3.98 -9.59
CA PHE A 116 0.36 2.86 -10.28
C PHE A 116 -0.53 1.62 -10.27
N VAL A 117 -1.09 1.26 -9.11
CA VAL A 117 -2.01 0.12 -8.97
C VAL A 117 -3.30 0.35 -9.75
N LEU A 118 -3.88 1.55 -9.66
CA LEU A 118 -5.11 1.89 -10.37
C LEU A 118 -4.92 1.82 -11.90
N GLU A 119 -3.90 2.48 -12.46
CA GLU A 119 -3.66 2.50 -13.91
C GLU A 119 -3.39 1.09 -14.46
N ASN A 120 -2.62 0.27 -13.72
CA ASN A 120 -2.33 -1.11 -14.13
C ASN A 120 -3.50 -2.08 -13.91
N SER A 121 -4.33 -1.89 -12.89
CA SER A 121 -5.52 -2.73 -12.70
C SER A 121 -6.57 -2.48 -13.78
N ILE A 122 -6.79 -1.22 -14.17
CA ILE A 122 -7.64 -0.87 -15.32
C ILE A 122 -7.10 -1.51 -16.60
N ARG A 123 -5.78 -1.42 -16.81
CA ARG A 123 -5.11 -2.04 -17.96
C ARG A 123 -5.30 -3.56 -18.00
N THR A 124 -5.15 -4.19 -16.84
CA THR A 124 -5.32 -5.64 -16.68
C THR A 124 -6.77 -6.05 -16.97
N LEU A 125 -7.76 -5.31 -16.46
CA LEU A 125 -9.17 -5.57 -16.73
C LEU A 125 -9.49 -5.45 -18.22
N ILE A 126 -9.04 -4.37 -18.88
CA ILE A 126 -9.21 -4.17 -20.32
C ILE A 126 -8.65 -5.35 -21.11
N HIS A 127 -7.40 -5.72 -20.84
CA HIS A 127 -6.76 -6.82 -21.53
C HIS A 127 -7.50 -8.13 -21.29
N LYS A 128 -7.85 -8.44 -20.03
CA LYS A 128 -8.59 -9.64 -19.65
C LYS A 128 -9.91 -9.75 -20.41
N ARG A 129 -10.72 -8.69 -20.41
CA ARG A 129 -12.06 -8.70 -21.02
C ARG A 129 -12.00 -8.76 -22.54
N LEU A 130 -11.27 -7.85 -23.18
CA LEU A 130 -11.29 -7.73 -24.64
C LEU A 130 -10.58 -8.91 -25.34
N SER A 131 -9.56 -9.51 -24.70
CA SER A 131 -8.89 -10.70 -25.24
C SER A 131 -9.79 -11.94 -25.29
N THR A 132 -10.86 -12.00 -24.48
CA THR A 132 -11.83 -13.11 -24.57
C THR A 132 -12.78 -12.99 -25.76
N ILE A 133 -12.89 -11.79 -26.36
CA ILE A 133 -13.84 -11.52 -27.44
C ILE A 133 -13.22 -11.86 -28.80
N SER A 134 -11.96 -11.47 -29.03
CA SER A 134 -11.22 -11.83 -30.24
C SER A 134 -9.71 -11.72 -30.01
N THR A 135 -8.93 -12.43 -30.82
CA THR A 135 -7.46 -12.34 -30.80
C THR A 135 -6.96 -10.97 -31.26
N ASP A 136 -7.64 -10.34 -32.21
CA ASP A 136 -7.28 -9.05 -32.80
C ASP A 136 -8.10 -7.88 -32.23
N TRP A 137 -8.55 -8.01 -30.98
CA TRP A 137 -9.43 -7.04 -30.32
C TRP A 137 -8.86 -5.61 -30.34
N TRP A 138 -7.53 -5.46 -30.33
CA TRP A 138 -6.89 -4.16 -30.41
C TRP A 138 -7.23 -3.40 -31.71
N GLN A 139 -7.41 -4.09 -32.83
CA GLN A 139 -7.73 -3.44 -34.11
C GLN A 139 -9.22 -3.13 -34.26
N HIS A 140 -10.09 -3.89 -33.57
CA HIS A 140 -11.53 -3.86 -33.79
C HIS A 140 -12.33 -3.17 -32.67
N LEU A 141 -11.88 -3.30 -31.42
CA LEU A 141 -12.60 -2.81 -30.24
C LEU A 141 -12.01 -1.52 -29.68
N VAL A 142 -10.77 -1.17 -30.04
CA VAL A 142 -10.12 0.06 -29.55
C VAL A 142 -10.44 1.23 -30.48
N PRO A 143 -10.81 2.41 -29.94
CA PRO A 143 -11.06 3.60 -30.75
C PRO A 143 -9.87 3.98 -31.64
N GLY A 144 -10.15 4.35 -32.90
CA GLY A 144 -9.10 4.62 -33.88
C GLY A 144 -8.15 5.77 -33.51
N ASP A 145 -8.62 6.76 -32.74
CA ASP A 145 -7.77 7.83 -32.21
C ASP A 145 -6.78 7.32 -31.16
N VAL A 146 -7.21 6.41 -30.29
CA VAL A 146 -6.35 5.71 -29.33
C VAL A 146 -5.28 4.88 -30.05
N ILE A 147 -5.68 4.09 -31.07
CA ILE A 147 -4.73 3.31 -31.88
C ILE A 147 -3.67 4.23 -32.51
N ARG A 148 -4.08 5.36 -33.10
CA ARG A 148 -3.15 6.33 -33.69
C ARG A 148 -2.19 6.92 -32.65
N ASN A 149 -2.68 7.28 -31.46
CA ASN A 149 -1.86 7.84 -30.38
C ASN A 149 -0.82 6.84 -29.87
N VAL A 150 -1.24 5.60 -29.64
CA VAL A 150 -0.35 4.51 -29.23
C VAL A 150 0.69 4.23 -30.31
N ARG A 151 0.28 4.09 -31.58
CA ARG A 151 1.21 3.86 -32.69
C ARG A 151 2.25 4.98 -32.80
N ARG A 152 1.83 6.24 -32.67
CA ARG A 152 2.75 7.40 -32.65
C ARG A 152 3.75 7.29 -31.51
N THR A 153 3.31 6.91 -30.31
CA THR A 153 4.18 6.74 -29.13
C THR A 153 5.19 5.62 -29.36
N MET A 154 4.73 4.45 -29.83
CA MET A 154 5.61 3.31 -30.14
C MET A 154 6.64 3.66 -31.22
N THR A 155 6.22 4.32 -32.32
CA THR A 155 7.14 4.73 -33.39
C THR A 155 8.19 5.72 -32.88
N ASN A 156 7.79 6.67 -32.04
CA ASN A 156 8.74 7.62 -31.44
C ASN A 156 9.74 6.92 -30.51
N GLU A 157 9.29 5.96 -29.71
CA GLU A 157 10.16 5.23 -28.78
C GLU A 157 11.09 4.23 -29.47
N LYS A 158 10.65 3.58 -30.55
CA LYS A 158 11.48 2.67 -31.36
C LYS A 158 12.74 3.33 -31.92
N ARG A 159 12.77 4.66 -32.04
CA ARG A 159 13.96 5.42 -32.44
C ARG A 159 15.08 5.38 -31.41
N PHE A 160 14.78 4.98 -30.16
CA PHE A 160 15.71 4.94 -29.04
C PHE A 160 15.98 3.49 -28.63
N THR A 161 16.80 2.78 -29.42
CA THR A 161 17.09 1.35 -29.26
C THR A 161 17.78 0.97 -27.94
N TYR A 162 18.32 1.94 -27.21
CA TYR A 162 18.95 1.75 -25.89
C TYR A 162 17.95 1.77 -24.72
N ARG A 163 16.65 1.97 -24.98
CA ARG A 163 15.60 2.00 -23.95
C ARG A 163 14.88 0.66 -23.91
N GLU A 164 14.52 0.24 -22.70
CA GLU A 164 13.62 -0.89 -22.51
C GLU A 164 12.22 -0.56 -23.06
N PRO A 165 11.61 -1.45 -23.84
CA PRO A 165 10.21 -1.30 -24.24
C PRO A 165 9.30 -1.27 -23.01
N ARG A 166 8.19 -0.53 -23.09
CA ARG A 166 7.19 -0.45 -22.00
C ARG A 166 6.46 -1.78 -21.74
N GLY A 167 6.57 -2.71 -22.68
CA GLY A 167 5.97 -4.04 -22.64
C GLY A 167 5.71 -4.56 -24.05
N THR A 168 5.12 -5.76 -24.12
CA THR A 168 4.91 -6.50 -25.37
C THR A 168 3.63 -6.13 -26.10
N HIS A 169 2.57 -5.71 -25.38
CA HIS A 169 1.26 -5.38 -25.95
C HIS A 169 1.08 -3.86 -26.14
N GLU A 170 0.38 -3.43 -27.20
CA GLU A 170 0.15 -2.02 -27.55
C GLU A 170 -0.53 -1.22 -26.43
N LEU A 171 -1.44 -1.87 -25.71
CA LEU A 171 -2.07 -1.34 -24.50
C LEU A 171 -1.04 -0.79 -23.48
N MET A 172 0.21 -1.29 -23.48
CA MET A 172 1.28 -0.77 -22.60
C MET A 172 1.69 0.69 -22.90
N TYR A 173 1.38 1.16 -24.10
CA TYR A 173 1.72 2.51 -24.57
C TYR A 173 0.53 3.48 -24.51
N SER A 174 -0.65 3.02 -24.05
CA SER A 174 -1.79 3.89 -23.83
C SER A 174 -1.58 4.78 -22.60
N ASN A 175 -2.20 5.96 -22.58
CA ASN A 175 -2.24 6.83 -21.40
C ASN A 175 -3.56 6.65 -20.63
N PHE A 176 -3.68 7.29 -19.46
CA PHE A 176 -4.87 7.18 -18.61
C PHE A 176 -6.18 7.63 -19.31
N ALA A 177 -6.12 8.65 -20.16
CA ALA A 177 -7.29 9.11 -20.92
C ALA A 177 -7.68 8.11 -22.04
N ASP A 178 -6.71 7.43 -22.64
CA ASP A 178 -6.96 6.35 -23.60
C ASP A 178 -7.66 5.16 -22.93
N LEU A 179 -7.27 4.79 -21.70
CA LEU A 179 -7.92 3.71 -20.93
C LEU A 179 -9.41 4.02 -20.71
N LYS A 180 -9.73 5.27 -20.33
CA LYS A 180 -11.12 5.74 -20.21
C LYS A 180 -11.89 5.53 -21.51
N LYS A 181 -11.33 5.96 -22.65
CA LYS A 181 -11.97 5.84 -23.97
C LYS A 181 -12.22 4.39 -24.37
N ILE A 182 -11.25 3.51 -24.11
CA ILE A 182 -11.39 2.07 -24.41
C ILE A 182 -12.58 1.48 -23.65
N ILE A 183 -12.67 1.71 -22.33
CA ILE A 183 -13.78 1.20 -21.52
C ILE A 183 -15.12 1.78 -21.99
N LEU A 184 -15.21 3.11 -22.18
CA LEU A 184 -16.46 3.77 -22.56
C LEU A 184 -16.96 3.39 -23.96
N SER A 185 -16.08 2.93 -24.86
CA SER A 185 -16.48 2.47 -26.20
C SER A 185 -16.95 1.01 -26.21
N ASN A 186 -16.75 0.29 -25.10
CA ASN A 186 -16.96 -1.15 -24.98
C ASN A 186 -17.80 -1.49 -23.73
N GLN A 187 -18.73 -0.61 -23.34
CA GLN A 187 -19.42 -0.66 -22.05
C GLN A 187 -20.06 -2.02 -21.74
N SER A 188 -20.66 -2.67 -22.75
CA SER A 188 -21.29 -3.99 -22.61
C SER A 188 -20.34 -5.05 -22.05
N HIS A 189 -19.04 -4.96 -22.31
CA HIS A 189 -18.02 -5.90 -21.84
C HIS A 189 -17.52 -5.62 -20.42
N PHE A 190 -17.92 -4.49 -19.82
CA PHE A 190 -17.52 -4.06 -18.48
C PHE A 190 -18.71 -3.81 -17.55
N ALA A 191 -19.95 -4.04 -18.01
CA ALA A 191 -21.17 -3.66 -17.29
C ALA A 191 -21.40 -4.46 -15.99
N ASP A 192 -20.75 -5.61 -15.83
CA ASP A 192 -20.75 -6.39 -14.60
C ASP A 192 -19.82 -5.81 -13.52
N VAL A 193 -18.81 -5.04 -13.92
CA VAL A 193 -17.92 -4.30 -13.00
C VAL A 193 -18.39 -2.87 -12.80
N ILE A 194 -18.75 -2.19 -13.89
CA ILE A 194 -19.10 -0.76 -13.94
C ILE A 194 -20.59 -0.64 -14.24
N VAL A 195 -21.38 -0.40 -13.19
CA VAL A 195 -22.84 -0.22 -13.32
C VAL A 195 -23.18 1.19 -13.83
N ASP A 196 -22.48 2.21 -13.35
CA ASP A 196 -22.68 3.62 -13.72
C ASP A 196 -21.46 4.15 -14.49
N PHE A 197 -21.57 4.18 -15.82
CA PHE A 197 -20.51 4.65 -16.71
C PHE A 197 -20.35 6.17 -16.71
N ASP A 198 -21.40 6.94 -16.37
CA ASP A 198 -21.32 8.40 -16.27
C ASP A 198 -20.54 8.79 -15.02
N TRP A 199 -20.82 8.14 -13.88
CA TRP A 199 -20.01 8.25 -12.67
C TRP A 199 -18.56 7.85 -12.94
N PHE A 200 -18.33 6.70 -13.60
CA PHE A 200 -16.98 6.24 -13.92
C PHE A 200 -16.22 7.25 -14.79
N LYS A 201 -16.88 7.81 -15.81
CA LYS A 201 -16.31 8.84 -16.68
C LYS A 201 -15.87 10.06 -15.88
N VAL A 202 -16.73 10.57 -14.98
CA VAL A 202 -16.40 11.71 -14.11
C VAL A 202 -15.19 11.38 -13.24
N LYS A 203 -15.16 10.20 -12.62
CA LYS A 203 -14.02 9.79 -11.78
C LYS A 203 -12.72 9.68 -12.57
N MET A 204 -12.75 9.09 -13.76
CA MET A 204 -11.57 9.03 -14.62
C MET A 204 -11.07 10.42 -15.02
N GLU A 205 -11.95 11.40 -15.22
CA GLU A 205 -11.58 12.79 -15.52
C GLU A 205 -10.98 13.52 -14.31
N GLU A 206 -11.56 13.36 -13.12
CA GLU A 206 -11.00 13.89 -11.88
C GLU A 206 -9.59 13.34 -11.60
N ILE A 207 -9.44 12.02 -11.69
CA ILE A 207 -8.15 11.35 -11.43
C ILE A 207 -7.12 11.68 -12.50
N TYR A 208 -7.53 11.85 -13.77
CA TYR A 208 -6.62 12.25 -14.83
C TYR A 208 -5.92 13.59 -14.52
N MET A 209 -6.65 14.58 -14.01
CA MET A 209 -6.10 15.88 -13.64
C MET A 209 -5.08 15.76 -12.50
N ALA A 210 -5.43 15.02 -11.44
CA ALA A 210 -4.54 14.79 -10.31
C ALA A 210 -3.28 13.99 -10.71
N ARG A 211 -3.45 12.95 -11.53
CA ARG A 211 -2.37 12.10 -12.05
C ARG A 211 -1.40 12.88 -12.92
N ASN A 212 -1.88 13.84 -13.72
CA ASN A 212 -1.01 14.70 -14.51
C ASN A 212 -0.10 15.56 -13.62
N ASN A 213 -0.61 16.13 -12.52
CA ASN A 213 0.22 16.86 -11.57
C ASN A 213 1.36 16.00 -11.03
N VAL A 214 1.06 14.76 -10.60
CA VAL A 214 2.08 13.82 -10.12
C VAL A 214 3.12 13.51 -11.20
N ALA A 215 2.68 13.27 -12.44
CA ALA A 215 3.59 12.98 -13.56
C ALA A 215 4.48 14.16 -13.96
N HIS A 216 4.05 15.39 -13.67
CA HIS A 216 4.82 16.62 -13.89
C HIS A 216 5.62 17.07 -12.65
N CYS A 217 5.77 16.21 -11.64
CA CYS A 217 6.47 16.50 -10.39
C CYS A 217 5.88 17.72 -9.64
N VAL A 218 4.57 17.95 -9.78
CA VAL A 218 3.83 19.00 -9.09
C VAL A 218 3.23 18.44 -7.80
N LEU A 219 3.32 19.22 -6.71
CA LEU A 219 2.68 18.85 -5.44
C LEU A 219 1.16 18.77 -5.61
N LEU A 220 0.58 17.77 -4.95
CA LEU A 220 -0.85 17.50 -5.02
C LEU A 220 -1.57 18.12 -3.83
N SER A 221 -2.79 18.64 -4.04
CA SER A 221 -3.64 19.08 -2.94
C SER A 221 -4.08 17.89 -2.08
N ARG A 222 -4.46 18.14 -0.82
CA ARG A 222 -5.00 17.08 0.05
C ARG A 222 -6.29 16.48 -0.51
N ASP A 223 -7.12 17.30 -1.15
CA ASP A 223 -8.39 16.88 -1.72
C ASP A 223 -8.18 15.97 -2.93
N ASP A 224 -7.24 16.31 -3.82
CA ASP A 224 -6.91 15.46 -4.96
C ASP A 224 -6.29 14.13 -4.53
N ALA A 225 -5.41 14.14 -3.51
CA ALA A 225 -4.89 12.91 -2.92
C ALA A 225 -6.02 12.04 -2.36
N ALA A 226 -6.96 12.64 -1.62
CA ALA A 226 -8.11 11.93 -1.07
C ALA A 226 -9.05 11.38 -2.17
N ARG A 227 -9.22 12.11 -3.29
CA ARG A 227 -9.99 11.64 -4.46
C ARG A 227 -9.35 10.39 -5.08
N ILE A 228 -8.02 10.36 -5.24
CA ILE A 228 -7.30 9.19 -5.73
C ILE A 228 -7.54 8.00 -4.80
N SER A 229 -7.35 8.17 -3.49
CA SER A 229 -7.51 7.08 -2.52
C SER A 229 -8.95 6.56 -2.45
N LEU A 230 -9.94 7.47 -2.52
CA LEU A 230 -11.34 7.09 -2.56
C LEU A 230 -11.65 6.26 -3.82
N PHE A 231 -11.28 6.76 -5.00
CA PHE A 231 -11.58 6.08 -6.25
C PHE A 231 -10.84 4.74 -6.35
N ASN A 232 -9.58 4.65 -5.90
CA ASN A 232 -8.84 3.39 -5.89
C ASN A 232 -9.52 2.33 -5.01
N ARG A 233 -10.05 2.73 -3.84
CA ARG A 233 -10.82 1.84 -2.97
C ARG A 233 -12.15 1.42 -3.58
N ASP A 234 -12.87 2.36 -4.20
CA ASP A 234 -14.15 2.06 -4.85
C ASP A 234 -13.93 1.13 -6.05
N TRP A 235 -12.90 1.38 -6.85
CA TRP A 235 -12.48 0.51 -7.96
C TRP A 235 -12.15 -0.91 -7.48
N ALA A 236 -11.33 -1.04 -6.43
CA ALA A 236 -11.03 -2.35 -5.86
C ALA A 236 -12.29 -3.09 -5.36
N ARG A 237 -13.25 -2.37 -4.75
CA ARG A 237 -14.52 -2.94 -4.33
C ARG A 237 -15.38 -3.39 -5.52
N MET A 238 -15.43 -2.60 -6.58
CA MET A 238 -16.17 -2.95 -7.81
C MET A 238 -15.63 -4.23 -8.44
N LEU A 239 -14.30 -4.37 -8.50
CA LEU A 239 -13.64 -5.59 -8.97
C LEU A 239 -13.99 -6.81 -8.08
N ASP A 240 -13.93 -6.66 -6.76
CA ASP A 240 -14.23 -7.74 -5.81
C ASP A 240 -15.70 -8.22 -5.91
N ILE A 241 -16.65 -7.28 -6.00
CA ILE A 241 -18.08 -7.59 -6.20
C ILE A 241 -18.30 -8.35 -7.52
N ALA A 242 -17.59 -7.98 -8.58
CA ALA A 242 -17.64 -8.66 -9.87
C ALA A 242 -16.88 -10.00 -9.90
N GLY A 243 -16.22 -10.39 -8.80
CA GLY A 243 -15.46 -11.63 -8.70
C GLY A 243 -14.12 -11.60 -9.46
N GLU A 244 -13.60 -10.41 -9.75
CA GLU A 244 -12.30 -10.24 -10.41
C GLU A 244 -11.16 -10.47 -9.40
N LYS A 245 -10.41 -11.56 -9.59
CA LYS A 245 -9.24 -11.95 -8.80
C LYS A 245 -7.94 -11.75 -9.55
#